data_AF-A0A962VLN4-F1
#
_entry.id   AF-A0A962VLN4-F1
#
_cell.length_a   1.000
_cell.length_b   1.000
_cell.length_c   1.000
_cell.angle_alpha   90.00
_cell.angle_beta   90.00
_cell.angle_gamma   90.00
#
_symmetry.space_group_name_H-M   'P 1'
#
loop_
_entity.id
_entity.type
_entity.pdbx_description
1 polymer ?
#
loop_
_entity_poly.entity_id
_entity_poly.type
_entity_poly.pdbx_seq_one_letter_code
_entity_poly.pdbx_strand_id
1 'polypeptide(L)'
;TSWGEWRRRHPDTLVLSLDTGYRRDYSEGAAYRDYFATDELMFTVPTIDQRLKNKDEVLALIFDEYPDQPLALAAGFLARNSLYTDRIGELDFIVLTDDSGANRVYESNGLRFTQWDEQFTVIDEQGQAWTLSEDKLQSTDGRVLRRLPAHRAFWFGWYSAYPATRLVH
;
A
#
# COMPACT_ATOMS: atom_id res chain seq x y z
N THR A 1 -5.65 5.71 0.89
CA THR A 1 -6.19 6.77 0.03
C THR A 1 -7.43 7.31 0.70
N SER A 2 -7.49 8.62 0.98
CA SER A 2 -8.72 9.25 1.44
C SER A 2 -9.66 9.48 0.26
N TRP A 3 -10.96 9.70 0.52
CA TRP A 3 -11.89 10.06 -0.56
C TRP A 3 -11.49 11.37 -1.26
N GLY A 4 -11.02 12.36 -0.50
CA GLY A 4 -10.56 13.64 -1.05
C GLY A 4 -9.40 13.44 -2.02
N GLU A 5 -8.41 12.65 -1.62
CA GLU A 5 -7.25 12.33 -2.47
C GLU A 5 -7.66 11.53 -3.70
N TRP A 6 -8.52 10.53 -3.55
CA TRP A 6 -9.03 9.77 -4.69
C TRP A 6 -9.75 10.67 -5.69
N ARG A 7 -10.68 11.51 -5.22
CA ARG A 7 -11.45 12.42 -6.08
C ARG A 7 -10.58 13.46 -6.77
N ARG A 8 -9.50 13.91 -6.13
CA ARG A 8 -8.52 14.83 -6.73
C ARG A 8 -7.82 14.20 -7.93
N ARG A 9 -7.52 12.89 -7.87
CA ARG A 9 -6.88 12.15 -8.97
C ARG A 9 -7.87 11.61 -10.01
N HIS A 10 -9.11 11.33 -9.58
CA HIS A 10 -10.16 10.67 -10.36
C HIS A 10 -11.49 11.42 -10.27
N PRO A 11 -11.58 12.65 -10.80
CA PRO A 11 -12.73 13.54 -10.59
C PRO A 11 -14.05 13.01 -11.15
N ASP A 12 -13.98 12.12 -12.14
CA ASP A 12 -15.13 11.54 -12.82
C ASP A 12 -15.65 10.25 -12.15
N THR A 13 -15.06 9.83 -11.03
CA THR A 13 -15.52 8.65 -10.27
C THR A 13 -16.93 8.87 -9.72
N LEU A 14 -17.79 7.87 -9.87
CA LEU A 14 -19.11 7.83 -9.25
C LEU A 14 -19.07 7.06 -7.92
N VAL A 15 -19.89 7.49 -6.95
CA VAL A 15 -20.09 6.80 -5.66
C VAL A 15 -21.56 6.45 -5.48
N LEU A 16 -21.84 5.40 -4.69
CA LEU A 16 -23.20 5.03 -4.34
C LEU A 16 -23.81 6.05 -3.36
N SER A 17 -25.09 6.34 -3.54
CA SER A 17 -25.84 7.20 -2.62
C SER A 17 -26.01 6.52 -1.25
N LEU A 18 -25.90 7.31 -0.18
CA LEU A 18 -26.26 6.88 1.17
C LEU A 18 -27.79 6.83 1.38
N ASP A 19 -28.56 7.49 0.51
CA ASP A 19 -30.02 7.39 0.48
C ASP A 19 -30.46 6.06 -0.14
N THR A 20 -30.35 5.01 0.67
CA THR A 20 -30.66 3.63 0.27
C THR A 20 -32.10 3.22 0.62
N GLY A 21 -32.86 4.07 1.31
CA GLY A 21 -34.15 3.72 1.91
C GLY A 21 -34.07 2.91 3.21
N TYR A 22 -32.86 2.64 3.73
CA TYR A 22 -32.65 1.90 4.98
C TYR A 22 -31.98 2.77 6.06
N ARG A 23 -32.35 2.56 7.32
CA ARG A 23 -31.71 3.19 8.49
C ARG A 23 -30.53 2.33 8.95
N ARG A 24 -29.38 2.50 8.30
CA ARG A 24 -28.11 1.89 8.69
C ARG A 24 -27.03 2.97 8.74
N ASP A 25 -26.20 2.92 9.77
CA ASP A 25 -25.04 3.81 9.88
C ASP A 25 -23.91 3.27 9.00
N TYR A 26 -23.65 3.99 7.91
CA TYR A 26 -22.56 3.72 6.96
C TYR A 26 -21.36 4.65 7.18
N SER A 27 -21.31 5.38 8.29
CA SER A 27 -20.12 6.16 8.63
C SER A 27 -18.91 5.25 8.80
N GLU A 28 -17.75 5.78 8.43
CA GLU A 28 -16.48 5.05 8.48
C GLU A 28 -16.23 4.48 9.89
N GLY A 29 -15.92 3.19 9.96
CA GLY A 29 -15.65 2.51 11.23
C GLY A 29 -16.89 2.11 12.05
N ALA A 30 -18.12 2.54 11.69
CA ALA A 30 -19.32 2.25 12.48
C ALA A 30 -19.63 0.75 12.58
N ALA A 31 -19.46 0.01 11.49
CA ALA A 31 -19.89 -1.39 11.40
C ALA A 31 -19.10 -2.37 12.28
N TYR A 32 -17.92 -1.99 12.80
CA TYR A 32 -17.05 -2.86 13.60
C TYR A 32 -16.22 -2.09 14.64
N ARG A 33 -16.70 -0.93 15.10
CA ARG A 33 -15.96 -0.04 16.00
C ARG A 33 -15.35 -0.77 17.21
N ASP A 34 -16.17 -1.53 17.91
CA ASP A 34 -15.74 -2.21 19.15
C ASP A 34 -14.72 -3.32 18.85
N TYR A 35 -14.82 -3.97 17.68
CA TYR A 35 -13.83 -4.94 17.24
C TYR A 35 -12.49 -4.27 16.95
N PHE A 36 -12.46 -3.13 16.27
CA PHE A 36 -11.21 -2.42 15.99
C PHE A 36 -10.59 -1.72 17.21
N ALA A 37 -11.32 -1.63 18.33
CA ALA A 37 -10.84 -0.99 19.55
C ALA A 37 -9.84 -1.84 20.37
N THR A 38 -9.74 -3.15 20.10
CA THR A 38 -8.81 -4.06 20.77
C THR A 38 -7.90 -4.76 19.75
N ASP A 39 -6.84 -5.45 20.20
CA ASP A 39 -6.04 -6.31 19.32
C ASP A 39 -6.55 -7.76 19.25
N GLU A 40 -7.68 -8.05 19.89
CA GLU A 40 -8.26 -9.39 19.96
C GLU A 40 -8.90 -9.78 18.64
N LEU A 41 -8.72 -11.03 18.22
CA LEU A 41 -9.26 -11.52 16.95
C LEU A 41 -10.68 -12.07 17.11
N MET A 42 -11.55 -11.78 16.14
CA MET A 42 -12.91 -12.32 16.10
C MET A 42 -12.91 -13.83 15.80
N PHE A 43 -11.89 -14.29 15.05
CA PHE A 43 -11.67 -15.68 14.70
C PHE A 43 -10.24 -16.07 15.04
N THR A 44 -10.05 -17.28 15.58
CA THR A 44 -8.74 -17.81 15.93
C THR A 44 -7.88 -18.04 14.69
N VAL A 45 -6.58 -17.76 14.79
CA VAL A 45 -5.57 -18.16 13.78
C VAL A 45 -4.66 -19.26 14.32
N PRO A 46 -4.07 -20.10 13.44
CA PRO A 46 -3.20 -21.20 13.86
C PRO A 46 -1.92 -20.73 14.56
N THR A 47 -1.42 -19.54 14.22
CA THR A 47 -0.17 -19.00 14.78
C THR A 47 -0.26 -17.49 14.88
N ILE A 48 0.24 -16.94 15.99
CA ILE A 48 0.36 -15.50 16.24
C ILE A 48 1.84 -15.13 16.16
N ASP A 49 2.16 -14.08 15.40
CA ASP A 49 3.49 -13.50 15.35
C ASP A 49 3.50 -12.15 16.05
N GLN A 50 4.42 -11.99 17.00
CA GLN A 50 4.46 -10.82 17.90
C GLN A 50 5.36 -9.69 17.39
N ARG A 51 5.92 -9.76 16.17
CA ARG A 51 6.72 -8.67 15.60
C ARG A 51 5.87 -7.41 15.32
N LEU A 52 4.58 -7.60 15.08
CA LEU A 52 3.56 -6.56 14.97
C LEU A 52 2.33 -6.95 15.77
N LYS A 53 1.46 -5.98 16.09
CA LYS A 53 0.14 -6.29 16.65
C LYS A 53 -0.70 -7.04 15.62
N ASN A 54 -1.67 -7.83 16.07
CA ASN A 54 -2.49 -8.63 15.15
C ASN A 54 -3.13 -7.74 14.07
N LYS A 55 -3.68 -6.59 14.47
CA LYS A 55 -4.39 -5.67 13.58
C LYS A 55 -3.53 -4.54 13.02
N ASP A 56 -2.21 -4.63 13.14
CA ASP A 56 -1.35 -3.70 12.41
C ASP A 56 -1.53 -3.94 10.90
N GLU A 57 -1.68 -2.87 10.15
CA GLU A 57 -1.79 -2.94 8.69
C GLU A 57 -0.42 -3.06 8.05
N VAL A 58 -0.33 -3.91 7.04
CA VAL A 58 0.86 -4.09 6.21
C VAL A 58 0.51 -3.90 4.74
N LEU A 59 1.47 -3.36 3.98
CA LEU A 59 1.49 -3.52 2.53
C LEU A 59 2.14 -4.87 2.23
N ALA A 60 1.34 -5.77 1.69
CA ALA A 60 1.73 -7.13 1.35
C ALA A 60 2.02 -7.25 -0.14
N LEU A 61 3.17 -7.86 -0.45
CA LEU A 61 3.73 -8.01 -1.78
C LEU A 61 4.02 -9.48 -2.07
N ILE A 62 3.49 -9.95 -3.19
CA ILE A 62 3.81 -11.23 -3.82
C ILE A 62 3.94 -10.91 -5.30
N PHE A 63 5.10 -11.25 -5.86
CA PHE A 63 5.35 -11.07 -7.28
C PHE A 63 5.36 -12.45 -7.94
N ASP A 64 4.75 -12.53 -9.12
CA ASP A 64 4.60 -13.79 -9.86
C ASP A 64 5.97 -14.42 -10.20
N GLU A 65 6.99 -13.58 -10.35
CA GLU A 65 8.37 -13.97 -10.62
C GLU A 65 9.07 -14.58 -9.38
N TYR A 66 8.60 -14.27 -8.17
CA TYR A 66 9.18 -14.72 -6.90
C TYR A 66 8.10 -15.08 -5.86
N PRO A 67 7.24 -16.08 -6.15
CA PRO A 67 6.08 -16.42 -5.30
C PRO A 67 6.48 -16.91 -3.90
N ASP A 68 7.68 -17.48 -3.77
CA ASP A 68 8.22 -18.00 -2.50
C ASP A 68 8.90 -16.92 -1.64
N GLN A 69 8.88 -15.65 -2.06
CA GLN A 69 9.49 -14.53 -1.34
C GLN A 69 8.45 -13.47 -0.94
N PRO A 70 7.41 -13.82 -0.15
CA PRO A 70 6.44 -12.85 0.31
C PRO A 70 7.09 -11.77 1.19
N LEU A 71 6.63 -10.54 1.02
CA LEU A 71 7.12 -9.38 1.76
C LEU A 71 5.95 -8.60 2.38
N ALA A 72 6.11 -8.27 3.66
CA ALA A 72 5.24 -7.36 4.39
C ALA A 72 6.03 -6.10 4.76
N LEU A 73 5.46 -4.94 4.45
CA LEU A 73 5.97 -3.64 4.87
C LEU A 73 4.93 -3.03 5.83
N ALA A 74 5.30 -2.75 7.08
CA ALA A 74 4.36 -2.16 8.03
C ALA A 74 3.89 -0.78 7.53
N ALA A 75 2.58 -0.53 7.59
CA ALA A 75 2.02 0.75 7.15
C ALA A 75 2.62 1.93 7.93
N GLY A 76 2.89 1.74 9.23
CA GLY A 76 3.56 2.76 10.05
C GLY A 76 5.01 3.04 9.63
N PHE A 77 5.73 2.03 9.12
CA PHE A 77 7.06 2.22 8.53
C PHE A 77 6.98 3.05 7.25
N LEU A 78 6.06 2.69 6.35
CA LEU A 78 5.86 3.38 5.08
C LEU A 78 5.33 4.82 5.26
N ALA A 79 4.58 5.09 6.33
CA ALA A 79 4.17 6.44 6.68
C ALA A 79 5.34 7.35 7.10
N ARG A 80 6.42 6.78 7.66
CA ARG A 80 7.64 7.50 8.01
C ARG A 80 8.67 7.55 6.87
N ASN A 81 8.49 6.70 5.86
CA ASN A 81 9.35 6.56 4.70
C ASN A 81 8.49 6.62 3.45
N SER A 82 8.00 7.82 3.10
CA SER A 82 7.02 8.00 2.02
C SER A 82 7.58 7.65 0.63
N LEU A 83 8.90 7.58 0.51
CA LEU A 83 9.63 6.97 -0.58
C LEU A 83 10.47 5.82 0.00
N TYR A 84 10.14 4.58 -0.36
CA TYR A 84 10.89 3.40 0.06
C TYR A 84 11.27 2.56 -1.16
N THR A 85 12.50 2.07 -1.21
CA THR A 85 12.99 1.20 -2.27
C THR A 85 13.49 -0.11 -1.69
N ASP A 86 13.26 -1.19 -2.40
CA ASP A 86 13.70 -2.53 -2.00
C ASP A 86 13.73 -3.45 -3.24
N ARG A 87 14.18 -4.68 -3.04
CA ARG A 87 14.35 -5.69 -4.07
C ARG A 87 13.88 -7.06 -3.61
N ILE A 88 13.25 -7.80 -4.52
CA ILE A 88 12.98 -9.24 -4.36
C ILE A 88 13.60 -9.95 -5.58
N GLY A 89 14.56 -10.84 -5.32
CA GLY A 89 15.41 -11.41 -6.38
C GLY A 89 16.09 -10.33 -7.21
N GLU A 90 15.78 -10.26 -8.50
CA GLU A 90 16.26 -9.24 -9.43
C GLU A 90 15.23 -8.14 -9.73
N LEU A 91 14.06 -8.18 -9.10
CA LEU A 91 13.03 -7.15 -9.28
C LEU A 91 13.23 -6.02 -8.28
N ASP A 92 13.79 -4.91 -8.75
CA ASP A 92 13.85 -3.65 -7.99
C ASP A 92 12.52 -2.92 -8.07
N PHE A 93 12.05 -2.41 -6.93
CA PHE A 93 10.81 -1.66 -6.86
C PHE A 93 10.91 -0.45 -5.93
N ILE A 94 9.96 0.45 -6.12
CA ILE A 94 9.72 1.61 -5.28
C ILE A 94 8.30 1.57 -4.74
N VAL A 95 8.14 1.92 -3.47
CA VAL A 95 6.88 2.15 -2.79
C VAL A 95 6.76 3.65 -2.55
N LEU A 96 5.68 4.23 -3.08
CA LEU A 96 5.32 5.63 -2.89
C LEU A 96 4.09 5.70 -1.97
N THR A 97 4.25 6.35 -0.83
CA THR A 97 3.18 6.58 0.15
C THR A 97 2.70 8.02 0.03
N ASP A 98 1.40 8.23 -0.21
CA ASP A 98 0.82 9.57 -0.18
C ASP A 98 0.45 10.02 1.25
N ASP A 99 0.10 11.29 1.42
CA ASP A 99 -0.28 11.91 2.69
C ASP A 99 -1.43 11.21 3.43
N SER A 100 -2.29 10.52 2.68
CA SER A 100 -3.40 9.72 3.19
C SER A 100 -2.99 8.29 3.59
N GLY A 101 -1.71 7.95 3.49
CA GLY A 101 -1.16 6.63 3.76
C GLY A 101 -1.47 5.59 2.68
N ALA A 102 -1.91 5.99 1.48
CA ALA A 102 -2.05 5.07 0.36
C ALA A 102 -0.69 4.74 -0.23
N ASN A 103 -0.49 3.46 -0.57
CA ASN A 103 0.77 2.96 -1.07
C ASN A 103 0.59 2.53 -2.52
N ARG A 104 1.54 2.89 -3.39
CA ARG A 104 1.62 2.42 -4.77
C ARG A 104 3.02 1.88 -5.03
N VAL A 105 3.09 0.72 -5.66
CA VAL A 105 4.35 0.02 -5.91
C VAL A 105 4.61 0.00 -7.39
N TYR A 106 5.80 0.40 -7.81
CA TYR A 106 6.22 0.38 -9.21
C TYR A 106 7.56 -0.31 -9.33
N GLU A 107 7.84 -0.89 -10.49
CA GLU A 107 9.22 -1.22 -10.83
C GLU A 107 10.09 0.02 -10.74
N SER A 108 11.35 -0.15 -10.40
CA SER A 108 12.35 0.92 -10.53
C SER A 108 13.42 0.60 -11.58
N ASN A 109 13.57 -0.67 -11.98
CA ASN A 109 14.58 -1.12 -12.95
C ASN A 109 15.99 -0.60 -12.62
N GLY A 110 16.34 -0.62 -11.33
CA GLY A 110 17.62 -0.12 -10.80
C GLY A 110 17.73 1.40 -10.68
N LEU A 111 16.72 2.16 -11.09
CA LEU A 111 16.68 3.62 -10.90
C LEU A 111 16.52 3.96 -9.41
N ARG A 112 17.26 4.96 -8.96
CA ARG A 112 17.13 5.52 -7.61
C ARG A 112 16.31 6.79 -7.64
N PHE A 113 15.32 6.86 -6.77
CA PHE A 113 14.49 8.03 -6.57
C PHE A 113 14.88 8.77 -5.29
N THR A 114 14.83 10.09 -5.34
CA THR A 114 15.36 10.95 -4.26
C THR A 114 14.32 11.89 -3.69
N GLN A 115 13.29 12.25 -4.46
CA GLN A 115 12.23 13.16 -4.01
C GLN A 115 10.87 12.62 -4.44
N TRP A 116 9.88 12.78 -3.56
CA TRP A 116 8.49 12.41 -3.78
C TRP A 116 7.63 13.53 -3.20
N ASP A 117 6.72 14.08 -4.01
CA ASP A 117 5.84 15.18 -3.61
C ASP A 117 4.56 14.70 -2.89
N GLU A 118 4.44 13.39 -2.64
CA GLU A 118 3.29 12.73 -2.01
C GLU A 118 1.99 12.79 -2.81
N GLN A 119 2.06 13.25 -4.06
CA GLN A 119 0.89 13.53 -4.88
C GLN A 119 0.99 12.91 -6.27
N PHE A 120 1.92 13.40 -7.10
CA PHE A 120 2.00 13.07 -8.53
C PHE A 120 3.42 12.94 -9.05
N THR A 121 4.42 13.53 -8.41
CA THR A 121 5.76 13.67 -8.99
C THR A 121 6.79 13.03 -8.11
N VAL A 122 7.52 12.08 -8.68
CA VAL A 122 8.75 11.51 -8.10
C VAL A 122 9.94 11.91 -8.96
N ILE A 123 11.07 12.26 -8.35
CA ILE A 123 12.29 12.69 -9.04
C ILE A 123 13.40 11.68 -8.80
N ASP A 124 14.06 11.25 -9.87
CA ASP A 124 15.20 10.34 -9.79
C ASP A 124 16.53 11.04 -9.42
N GLU A 125 17.57 10.26 -9.16
CA GLU A 125 18.90 10.78 -8.80
C GLU A 125 19.55 11.63 -9.91
N GLN A 126 19.05 11.55 -11.14
CA GLN A 126 19.52 12.31 -12.29
C GLN A 126 18.73 13.62 -12.46
N GLY A 127 17.76 13.89 -11.58
CA GLY A 127 16.89 15.06 -11.65
C GLY A 127 15.74 14.92 -12.65
N GLN A 128 15.52 13.73 -13.20
CA GLN A 128 14.42 13.47 -14.12
C GLN A 128 13.12 13.29 -13.32
N ALA A 129 12.09 14.04 -13.71
CA ALA A 129 10.76 13.97 -13.10
C ALA A 129 9.92 12.85 -13.73
N TRP A 130 9.21 12.12 -12.89
CA TRP A 130 8.30 11.05 -13.26
C TRP A 130 6.92 11.34 -12.72
N THR A 131 5.92 11.32 -13.60
CA THR A 131 4.52 11.51 -13.26
C THR A 131 3.87 10.18 -12.91
N LEU A 132 3.22 10.15 -11.76
CA LEU A 132 2.44 9.03 -11.26
C LEU A 132 1.06 8.99 -11.89
N SER A 133 0.66 7.81 -12.31
CA SER A 133 -0.71 7.44 -12.69
C SER A 133 -1.06 6.10 -12.04
N GLU A 134 -2.31 5.65 -12.14
CA GLU A 134 -2.72 4.41 -11.43
C GLU A 134 -2.06 3.14 -11.96
N ASP A 135 -1.56 3.12 -13.19
CA ASP A 135 -0.97 1.94 -13.84
C ASP A 135 0.55 2.03 -14.02
N LYS A 136 1.14 3.22 -13.89
CA LYS A 136 2.57 3.45 -14.17
C LYS A 136 3.15 4.74 -13.58
N LEU A 137 4.47 4.78 -13.51
CA LEU A 137 5.25 6.01 -13.52
C LEU A 137 5.72 6.31 -14.95
N GLN A 138 5.62 7.57 -15.37
CA GLN A 138 6.04 8.00 -16.69
C GLN A 138 6.98 9.19 -16.60
N SER A 139 8.19 9.03 -17.15
CA SER A 139 9.20 10.09 -17.24
C SER A 139 8.84 11.11 -18.33
N THR A 140 9.34 12.35 -18.20
CA THR A 140 9.16 13.37 -19.25
C THR A 140 9.87 13.02 -20.56
N ASP A 141 10.86 12.13 -20.52
CA ASP A 141 11.55 11.60 -21.71
C ASP A 141 10.83 10.40 -22.38
N GLY A 142 9.68 9.98 -21.83
CA GLY A 142 8.86 8.91 -22.39
C GLY A 142 9.12 7.51 -21.83
N ARG A 143 10.09 7.33 -20.91
CA ARG A 143 10.26 6.06 -20.19
C ARG A 143 9.06 5.76 -19.28
N VAL A 144 8.77 4.47 -19.11
CA VAL A 144 7.63 3.97 -18.33
C VAL A 144 8.09 2.88 -17.37
N LEU A 145 7.61 2.94 -16.12
CA LEU A 145 7.77 1.89 -15.13
C LEU A 145 6.38 1.39 -14.73
N ARG A 146 6.13 0.09 -14.85
CA ARG A 146 4.80 -0.49 -14.58
C ARG A 146 4.51 -0.53 -13.08
N ARG A 147 3.22 -0.44 -12.73
CA ARG A 147 2.75 -0.74 -11.39
C ARG A 147 2.87 -2.23 -11.10
N LEU A 148 3.26 -2.56 -9.88
CA LEU A 148 3.32 -3.90 -9.33
C LEU A 148 2.12 -4.19 -8.43
N PRO A 149 1.66 -5.45 -8.36
CA PRO A 149 0.55 -5.83 -7.50
C PRO A 149 0.94 -5.68 -6.02
N ALA A 150 0.06 -5.07 -5.25
CA ALA A 150 0.22 -4.89 -3.82
C ALA A 150 -1.16 -4.81 -3.16
N HIS A 151 -1.27 -5.30 -1.93
CA HIS A 151 -2.54 -5.27 -1.20
C HIS A 151 -2.32 -4.86 0.25
N ARG A 152 -3.31 -4.17 0.82
CA ARG A 152 -3.36 -3.95 2.27
C ARG A 152 -3.94 -5.17 2.95
N ALA A 153 -3.31 -5.60 4.03
CA ALA A 153 -3.79 -6.68 4.88
C ALA A 153 -3.51 -6.36 6.35
N PHE A 154 -4.26 -6.99 7.26
CA PHE A 154 -3.88 -7.04 8.67
C PHE A 154 -2.80 -8.11 8.88
N TRP A 155 -1.85 -7.81 9.76
CA TRP A 155 -0.69 -8.66 10.03
C TRP A 155 -1.06 -10.10 10.37
N PHE A 156 -2.05 -10.30 11.25
CA PHE A 156 -2.47 -11.64 11.66
C PHE A 156 -2.90 -12.51 10.48
N GLY A 157 -3.65 -11.93 9.53
CA GLY A 157 -4.16 -12.66 8.37
C GLY A 157 -3.06 -12.93 7.35
N TRP A 158 -2.21 -11.94 7.12
CA TRP A 158 -1.06 -12.08 6.23
C TRP A 158 -0.07 -13.14 6.73
N TYR A 159 0.37 -13.04 7.99
CA TYR A 159 1.32 -13.97 8.58
C TYR A 159 0.76 -15.40 8.62
N SER A 160 -0.53 -15.58 8.90
CA SER A 160 -1.17 -16.90 8.87
C SER A 160 -1.13 -17.54 7.47
N ALA A 161 -1.15 -16.75 6.41
CA ALA A 161 -1.07 -17.25 5.03
C ALA A 161 0.40 -17.42 4.56
N TYR A 162 1.29 -16.52 5.00
CA TYR A 162 2.70 -16.46 4.56
C TYR A 162 3.64 -16.37 5.77
N PRO A 163 3.80 -17.44 6.56
CA PRO A 163 4.60 -17.41 7.79
C PRO A 163 6.10 -17.18 7.55
N ALA A 164 6.60 -17.48 6.34
CA ALA A 164 7.96 -17.21 5.91
C ALA A 164 8.18 -15.77 5.38
N THR A 165 7.16 -14.90 5.45
CA THR A 165 7.25 -13.52 4.96
C THR A 165 8.44 -12.78 5.57
N ARG A 166 9.20 -12.11 4.71
CA ARG A 166 10.11 -11.05 5.16
C ARG A 166 9.26 -9.89 5.68
N LEU A 167 9.67 -9.28 6.78
CA LEU A 167 8.98 -8.15 7.39
C LEU A 167 9.91 -6.95 7.51
N VAL A 168 9.43 -5.77 7.10
CA VAL A 168 10.06 -4.46 7.30
C VAL A 168 9.08 -3.60 8.12
N HIS A 169 9.50 -3.05 9.26
CA HIS A 169 8.61 -2.38 10.22
C HIS A 169 9.30 -1.26 11.02
#